data_AF-A0A834IG18-F1
#
_entry.id   AF-A0A834IG18-F1
#
_cell.length_a   1.000
_cell.length_b   1.000
_cell.length_c   1.000
_cell.angle_alpha   90.00
_cell.angle_beta   90.00
_cell.angle_gamma   90.00
#
_symmetry.space_group_name_H-M   'P 1'
#
loop_
_entity.id
_entity.type
_entity.pdbx_description
1 polymer ?
#
loop_
_entity_poly.entity_id
_entity_poly.type
_entity_poly.pdbx_seq_one_letter_code
_entity_poly.pdbx_strand_id
1 'polypeptide(L)'
;MAEEPLQQVIVAYGGDIISAISDMIHGFNEMKVIICYSNINRDLLQLLIKRFNMGKINVMAFNLTTTDMQEKYFETIQTKMDKSHSLYTVFFTPHKLHEHIIIEIYNRNLIRRNIFYIFNWNQKPFTDIFVQNVHESMQVLLVSNPRNDVFRLYYNQATSYKEHNLGLINWWNQNNGLFTHPTLPSKKSVYRDFHGRTVKVPVLHKPPWNFVKYYNSSTSSSFKVIGGRDHRILELISRKLNFRIHYIDPLQRIQGSSILENGTFNGVLG
;
A
#
# COMPACT_ATOMS: atom_id res chain seq x y z
N MET A 1 -19.53 28.06 -24.48
CA MET A 1 -18.10 28.47 -24.51
C MET A 1 -17.23 27.83 -23.40
N ALA A 2 -17.67 26.79 -22.68
CA ALA A 2 -16.88 26.13 -21.63
C ALA A 2 -16.46 24.68 -21.96
N GLU A 3 -16.76 24.18 -23.16
CA GLU A 3 -16.62 22.75 -23.51
C GLU A 3 -15.25 22.37 -24.09
N GLU A 4 -14.51 23.31 -24.70
CA GLU A 4 -13.19 23.04 -25.29
C GLU A 4 -12.14 22.47 -24.31
N PRO A 5 -11.95 23.02 -23.09
CA PRO A 5 -10.92 22.51 -22.18
C PRO A 5 -11.28 21.12 -21.62
N LEU A 6 -12.57 20.82 -21.42
CA LEU A 6 -13.02 19.50 -20.97
C LEU A 6 -12.78 18.45 -22.07
N GLN A 7 -13.08 18.79 -23.32
CA GLN A 7 -12.91 17.88 -24.45
C GLN A 7 -11.44 17.53 -24.68
N GLN A 8 -10.52 18.50 -24.55
CA GLN A 8 -9.08 18.25 -24.66
C GLN A 8 -8.56 17.32 -23.55
N VAL A 9 -9.05 17.48 -22.33
CA VAL A 9 -8.69 16.60 -21.20
C VAL A 9 -9.23 15.18 -21.43
N ILE A 10 -10.48 15.04 -21.86
CA ILE A 10 -11.09 13.74 -22.16
C ILE A 10 -10.27 13.00 -23.22
N VAL A 11 -9.87 13.67 -24.30
CA VAL A 11 -9.07 13.04 -25.37
C VAL A 11 -7.69 12.64 -24.86
N ALA A 12 -7.01 13.50 -24.10
CA ALA A 12 -5.64 13.24 -23.63
C ALA A 12 -5.54 12.08 -22.63
N TYR A 13 -6.58 11.87 -21.81
CA TYR A 13 -6.60 10.86 -20.75
C TYR A 13 -7.53 9.69 -21.05
N GLY A 14 -8.09 9.63 -22.27
CA GLY A 14 -8.94 8.55 -22.76
C GLY A 14 -10.26 8.44 -22.00
N GLY A 15 -10.96 9.54 -21.76
CA GLY A 15 -12.27 9.55 -21.09
C GLY A 15 -12.37 10.52 -19.92
N ASP A 16 -13.48 10.45 -19.18
CA ASP A 16 -13.75 11.29 -18.02
C ASP A 16 -12.94 10.85 -16.76
N ILE A 17 -11.64 11.08 -16.83
CA ILE A 17 -10.70 10.81 -15.73
C ILE A 17 -11.03 11.62 -14.47
N ILE A 18 -11.68 12.79 -14.62
CA ILE A 18 -12.00 13.69 -13.51
C ILE A 18 -13.06 13.05 -12.63
N SER A 19 -14.16 12.58 -13.22
CA SER A 19 -15.21 11.87 -12.48
C SER A 19 -14.68 10.55 -11.92
N ALA A 20 -13.91 9.80 -12.71
CA ALA A 20 -13.33 8.53 -12.28
C ALA A 20 -12.47 8.69 -11.02
N ILE A 21 -11.50 9.62 -11.02
CA ILE A 21 -10.63 9.85 -9.87
C ILE A 21 -11.42 10.43 -8.70
N SER A 22 -12.40 11.30 -8.96
CA SER A 22 -13.26 11.85 -7.91
C SER A 22 -14.02 10.74 -7.19
N ASP A 23 -14.69 9.84 -7.91
CA ASP A 23 -15.46 8.73 -7.33
C ASP A 23 -14.57 7.75 -6.56
N MET A 24 -13.37 7.46 -7.11
CA MET A 24 -12.38 6.63 -6.44
C MET A 24 -11.97 7.21 -5.10
N ILE A 25 -11.66 8.52 -5.04
CA ILE A 25 -11.26 9.21 -3.81
C ILE A 25 -12.42 9.28 -2.80
N HIS A 26 -13.64 9.58 -3.25
CA HIS A 26 -14.80 9.59 -2.36
C HIS A 26 -15.03 8.22 -1.70
N GLY A 27 -14.75 7.12 -2.42
CA GLY A 27 -14.83 5.78 -1.86
C GLY A 27 -13.79 5.43 -0.77
N PHE A 28 -12.80 6.30 -0.51
CA PHE A 28 -11.90 6.17 0.64
C PHE A 28 -12.38 6.92 1.89
N ASN A 29 -13.45 7.71 1.79
CA ASN A 29 -14.08 8.45 2.89
C ASN A 29 -13.16 9.47 3.62
N GLU A 30 -12.33 10.19 2.87
CA GLU A 30 -11.24 10.99 3.42
C GLU A 30 -11.27 12.43 2.92
N MET A 31 -10.90 13.37 3.81
CA MET A 31 -11.09 14.80 3.59
C MET A 31 -9.84 15.50 3.04
N LYS A 32 -8.74 14.78 2.79
CA LYS A 32 -7.46 15.36 2.35
C LYS A 32 -6.79 14.51 1.28
N VAL A 33 -6.40 15.13 0.17
CA VAL A 33 -5.68 14.51 -0.94
C VAL A 33 -4.48 15.36 -1.33
N ILE A 34 -3.37 14.71 -1.66
CA ILE A 34 -2.23 15.33 -2.32
C ILE A 34 -2.27 14.99 -3.81
N ILE A 35 -2.10 15.97 -4.68
CA ILE A 35 -1.93 15.78 -6.12
C ILE A 35 -0.48 16.11 -6.47
N CYS A 36 0.25 15.13 -6.97
CA CYS A 36 1.62 15.28 -7.46
C CYS A 36 1.60 15.25 -8.99
N TYR A 37 2.20 16.25 -9.63
CA TYR A 37 2.21 16.38 -11.09
C TYR A 37 3.55 16.91 -11.57
N SER A 38 3.88 16.75 -12.86
CA SER A 38 5.04 17.43 -13.46
C SER A 38 4.65 18.16 -14.75
N ASN A 39 4.11 17.42 -15.72
CA ASN A 39 3.70 17.93 -17.02
C ASN A 39 2.20 17.67 -17.30
N ILE A 40 1.35 17.86 -16.29
CA ILE A 40 -0.10 17.69 -16.44
C ILE A 40 -0.72 18.89 -17.18
N ASN A 41 -1.82 18.66 -17.88
CA ASN A 41 -2.66 19.74 -18.40
C ASN A 41 -3.17 20.59 -17.21
N ARG A 42 -2.93 21.91 -17.26
CA ARG A 42 -3.37 22.86 -16.21
C ARG A 42 -4.88 22.82 -16.00
N ASP A 43 -5.64 22.60 -17.06
CA ASP A 43 -7.10 22.53 -17.01
C ASP A 43 -7.55 21.28 -16.25
N LEU A 44 -6.88 20.14 -16.45
CA LEU A 44 -7.15 18.92 -15.67
C LEU A 44 -6.91 19.17 -14.18
N LEU A 45 -5.80 19.81 -13.82
CA LEU A 45 -5.49 20.11 -12.42
C LEU A 45 -6.54 21.04 -11.80
N GLN A 46 -6.94 22.10 -12.50
CA GLN A 46 -7.98 23.03 -12.01
C GLN A 46 -9.34 22.34 -11.86
N LEU A 47 -9.74 21.52 -12.82
CA LEU A 47 -11.00 20.78 -12.79
C LEU A 47 -11.02 19.77 -11.64
N LEU A 48 -9.92 19.04 -11.40
CA LEU A 48 -9.78 18.13 -10.26
C LEU A 48 -9.89 18.88 -8.92
N ILE A 49 -9.16 19.99 -8.76
CA ILE A 49 -9.21 20.80 -7.54
C ILE A 49 -10.63 21.32 -7.30
N LYS A 50 -11.30 21.84 -8.35
CA LYS A 50 -12.69 22.31 -8.27
C LYS A 50 -13.62 21.18 -7.84
N ARG A 51 -13.50 19.99 -8.45
CA ARG A 51 -14.35 18.83 -8.15
C ARG A 51 -14.14 18.33 -6.72
N PHE A 52 -12.90 18.25 -6.26
CA PHE A 52 -12.59 17.86 -4.88
C PHE A 52 -13.08 18.87 -3.85
N ASN A 53 -12.91 20.17 -4.11
CA ASN A 53 -13.42 21.22 -3.23
C ASN A 53 -14.96 21.18 -3.11
N MET A 54 -15.67 20.89 -4.22
CA MET A 54 -17.12 20.66 -4.19
C MET A 54 -17.51 19.47 -3.31
N GLY A 55 -16.69 18.41 -3.30
CA GLY A 55 -16.81 17.25 -2.42
C GLY A 55 -16.31 17.48 -0.99
N LYS A 56 -15.93 18.71 -0.61
CA LYS A 56 -15.32 19.06 0.69
C LYS A 56 -13.98 18.35 0.98
N ILE A 57 -13.28 17.91 -0.06
CA ILE A 57 -11.95 17.30 0.02
C ILE A 57 -10.90 18.40 -0.16
N ASN A 58 -10.05 18.58 0.84
CA ASN A 58 -8.95 19.54 0.80
C ASN A 58 -7.79 18.99 -0.05
N VAL A 59 -7.35 19.77 -1.03
CA VAL A 59 -6.31 19.38 -1.98
C VAL A 59 -5.03 20.15 -1.74
N MET A 60 -3.91 19.43 -1.66
CA MET A 60 -2.57 20.00 -1.68
C MET A 60 -1.86 19.55 -2.95
N ALA A 61 -1.28 20.46 -3.72
CA ALA A 61 -0.65 20.13 -5.00
C ALA A 61 0.87 20.35 -4.97
N PHE A 62 1.63 19.39 -5.51
CA PHE A 62 3.09 19.49 -5.67
C PHE A 62 3.49 19.30 -7.13
N ASN A 63 4.26 20.25 -7.65
CA ASN A 63 4.91 20.12 -8.94
C ASN A 63 6.27 19.45 -8.78
N LEU A 64 6.40 18.20 -9.19
CA LEU A 64 7.59 17.35 -9.04
C LEU A 64 8.64 17.53 -10.15
N THR A 65 8.55 18.58 -10.96
CA THR A 65 9.50 18.83 -12.05
C THR A 65 10.90 19.18 -11.55
N THR A 66 11.04 19.80 -10.37
CA THR A 66 12.34 20.12 -9.77
C THR A 66 12.64 19.21 -8.57
N THR A 67 13.92 18.98 -8.30
CA THR A 67 14.41 18.20 -7.16
C THR A 67 13.96 18.79 -5.83
N ASP A 68 14.01 20.12 -5.68
CA ASP A 68 13.63 20.80 -4.44
C ASP A 68 12.16 20.58 -4.07
N MET A 69 11.29 20.53 -5.08
CA MET A 69 9.86 20.28 -4.88
C MET A 69 9.57 18.81 -4.59
N GLN A 70 10.37 17.89 -5.14
CA GLN A 70 10.31 16.47 -4.76
C GLN A 70 10.73 16.29 -3.30
N GLU A 71 11.81 16.94 -2.87
CA GLU A 71 12.27 16.90 -1.48
C GLU A 71 11.19 17.44 -0.53
N LYS A 72 10.64 18.61 -0.85
CA LYS A 72 9.54 19.21 -0.07
C LYS A 72 8.31 18.30 0.03
N TYR A 73 8.00 17.53 -1.02
CA TYR A 73 6.93 16.53 -0.98
C TYR A 73 7.26 15.41 0.01
N PHE A 74 8.46 14.84 -0.05
CA PHE A 74 8.88 13.78 0.86
C PHE A 74 8.95 14.24 2.33
N GLU A 75 9.46 15.45 2.58
CA GLU A 75 9.42 16.09 3.91
C GLU A 75 7.98 16.27 4.42
N THR A 76 7.05 16.65 3.52
CA THR A 76 5.62 16.78 3.88
C THR A 76 5.00 15.43 4.26
N ILE A 77 5.39 14.34 3.59
CA ILE A 77 4.94 13.00 3.99
C ILE A 77 5.50 12.68 5.36
N GLN A 78 6.80 12.86 5.56
CA GLN A 78 7.50 12.51 6.80
C GLN A 78 6.90 13.25 8.01
N THR A 79 6.67 14.56 7.90
CA THR A 79 6.02 15.34 8.96
C THR A 79 4.57 14.92 9.25
N LYS A 80 3.84 14.42 8.24
CA LYS A 80 2.48 13.89 8.42
C LYS A 80 2.47 12.48 9.01
N MET A 81 3.54 11.70 8.81
CA MET A 81 3.70 10.38 9.43
C MET A 81 3.67 10.46 10.94
N ASP A 82 4.38 11.44 11.52
CA ASP A 82 4.46 11.63 12.97
C ASP A 82 3.09 11.88 13.61
N LYS A 83 2.15 12.42 12.83
CA LYS A 83 0.80 12.76 13.28
C LYS A 83 -0.23 11.65 13.02
N SER A 84 0.15 10.49 12.47
CA SER A 84 -0.73 9.33 12.22
C SER A 84 -2.01 9.62 11.40
N HIS A 85 -1.99 10.63 10.53
CA HIS A 85 -3.14 10.94 9.66
C HIS A 85 -3.12 10.07 8.40
N SER A 86 -4.29 9.64 7.92
CA SER A 86 -4.39 9.01 6.59
C SER A 86 -3.99 10.00 5.50
N LEU A 87 -3.28 9.53 4.49
CA LEU A 87 -2.80 10.36 3.39
C LEU A 87 -2.98 9.65 2.06
N TYR A 88 -3.58 10.33 1.09
CA TYR A 88 -3.79 9.83 -0.26
C TYR A 88 -3.04 10.74 -1.22
N THR A 89 -2.05 10.21 -1.91
CA THR A 89 -1.35 10.95 -2.96
C THR A 89 -1.71 10.38 -4.31
N VAL A 90 -2.19 11.24 -5.22
CA VAL A 90 -2.45 10.90 -6.62
C VAL A 90 -1.34 11.47 -7.49
N PHE A 91 -0.65 10.62 -8.24
CA PHE A 91 0.43 10.98 -9.14
C PHE A 91 -0.04 11.04 -10.60
N PHE A 92 0.13 12.21 -11.20
CA PHE A 92 0.00 12.47 -12.63
C PHE A 92 1.36 12.83 -13.21
N THR A 93 2.26 11.86 -13.24
CA THR A 93 3.62 12.06 -13.73
C THR A 93 3.99 11.02 -14.79
N PRO A 94 5.07 11.23 -15.56
CA PRO A 94 5.56 10.22 -16.51
C PRO A 94 5.94 8.93 -15.79
N HIS A 95 5.86 7.80 -16.50
CA HIS A 95 6.08 6.47 -15.90
C HIS A 95 7.49 6.30 -15.33
N LYS A 96 8.50 6.90 -15.97
CA LYS A 96 9.88 6.97 -15.43
C LYS A 96 9.94 7.64 -14.05
N LEU A 97 9.09 8.66 -13.83
CA LEU A 97 9.04 9.33 -12.52
C LEU A 97 8.25 8.50 -11.50
N HIS A 98 7.24 7.72 -11.91
CA HIS A 98 6.60 6.76 -11.00
C HIS A 98 7.58 5.72 -10.48
N GLU A 99 8.44 5.17 -11.35
CA GLU A 99 9.51 4.24 -10.99
C GLU A 99 10.50 4.87 -10.01
N HIS A 100 10.93 6.10 -10.26
CA HIS A 100 11.80 6.83 -9.34
C HIS A 100 11.12 7.07 -7.98
N ILE A 101 9.86 7.50 -7.97
CA ILE A 101 9.11 7.78 -6.73
C ILE A 101 8.93 6.53 -5.87
N ILE A 102 8.61 5.38 -6.47
CA ILE A 102 8.39 4.15 -5.69
C ILE A 102 9.70 3.67 -5.03
N ILE A 103 10.83 3.82 -5.73
CA ILE A 103 12.17 3.53 -5.21
C ILE A 103 12.52 4.50 -4.07
N GLU A 104 12.27 5.79 -4.23
CA GLU A 104 12.52 6.80 -3.20
C GLU A 104 11.67 6.59 -1.94
N ILE A 105 10.39 6.19 -2.09
CA ILE A 105 9.52 5.84 -0.97
C ILE A 105 10.13 4.69 -0.15
N TYR A 106 10.69 3.69 -0.81
CA TYR A 106 11.37 2.58 -0.14
C TYR A 106 12.65 3.05 0.56
N ASN A 107 13.54 3.73 -0.16
CA ASN A 107 14.84 4.18 0.35
C ASN A 107 14.71 5.11 1.56
N ARG A 108 13.67 5.96 1.57
CA ARG A 108 13.38 6.91 2.66
C ARG A 108 12.53 6.32 3.78
N ASN A 109 12.25 5.01 3.76
CA ASN A 109 11.42 4.31 4.75
C ASN A 109 10.02 4.93 4.92
N LEU A 110 9.43 5.44 3.82
CA LEU A 110 8.15 6.13 3.83
C LEU A 110 6.94 5.18 3.72
N ILE A 111 7.15 3.89 3.93
CA ILE A 111 6.09 2.88 3.81
C ILE A 111 5.24 2.84 5.08
N ARG A 112 3.95 3.17 4.99
CA ARG A 112 2.99 3.07 6.11
C ARG A 112 1.62 2.58 5.63
N ARG A 113 0.88 1.93 6.53
CA ARG A 113 -0.46 1.36 6.23
C ARG A 113 -1.56 2.39 6.05
N ASN A 114 -1.35 3.62 6.52
CA ASN A 114 -2.29 4.74 6.41
C ASN A 114 -1.97 5.68 5.23
N ILE A 115 -0.97 5.36 4.42
CA ILE A 115 -0.57 6.20 3.28
C ILE A 115 -0.78 5.43 1.99
N PHE A 116 -1.61 5.99 1.11
CA PHE A 116 -1.92 5.46 -0.20
C PHE A 116 -1.19 6.25 -1.29
N TYR A 117 -0.49 5.51 -2.14
CA TYR A 117 0.18 6.02 -3.33
C TYR A 117 -0.62 5.56 -4.55
N ILE A 118 -1.31 6.50 -5.19
CA ILE A 118 -2.20 6.26 -6.32
C ILE A 118 -1.52 6.78 -7.59
N PHE A 119 -1.08 5.90 -8.48
CA PHE A 119 -0.42 6.30 -9.72
C PHE A 119 -1.37 6.18 -10.91
N ASN A 120 -1.53 7.26 -11.66
CA ASN A 120 -2.27 7.23 -12.92
C ASN A 120 -1.38 6.67 -14.04
N TRP A 121 -1.60 5.42 -14.43
CA TRP A 121 -0.78 4.66 -15.38
C TRP A 121 -1.27 4.72 -16.84
N ASN A 122 -2.44 5.32 -17.09
CA ASN A 122 -3.02 5.48 -18.43
C ASN A 122 -3.07 4.14 -19.23
N GLN A 123 -2.84 4.20 -20.55
CA GLN A 123 -3.01 3.09 -21.51
C GLN A 123 -1.79 2.15 -21.65
N LYS A 124 -0.64 2.45 -21.04
CA LYS A 124 0.57 1.64 -21.25
C LYS A 124 0.61 0.42 -20.31
N PRO A 125 1.31 -0.66 -20.68
CA PRO A 125 1.55 -1.76 -19.76
C PRO A 125 2.37 -1.33 -18.53
N PHE A 126 2.24 -2.07 -17.44
CA PHE A 126 3.08 -1.91 -16.26
C PHE A 126 4.53 -2.33 -16.58
N THR A 127 5.49 -1.57 -16.08
CA THR A 127 6.91 -1.87 -16.27
C THR A 127 7.38 -2.79 -15.15
N ASP A 128 8.24 -3.76 -15.49
CA ASP A 128 8.78 -4.69 -14.50
C ASP A 128 9.52 -3.98 -13.37
N ILE A 129 10.24 -2.91 -13.71
CA ILE A 129 10.95 -2.04 -12.75
C ILE A 129 9.97 -1.51 -11.70
N PHE A 130 8.82 -0.99 -12.11
CA PHE A 130 7.83 -0.48 -11.16
C PHE A 130 7.29 -1.60 -10.29
N VAL A 131 6.84 -2.70 -10.90
CA VAL A 131 6.17 -3.81 -10.22
C VAL A 131 7.09 -4.48 -9.18
N GLN A 132 8.37 -4.69 -9.51
CA GLN A 132 9.36 -5.27 -8.60
C GLN A 132 9.64 -4.39 -7.38
N ASN A 133 9.49 -3.07 -7.51
CA ASN A 133 9.67 -2.13 -6.39
C ASN A 133 8.37 -1.90 -5.59
N VAL A 134 7.26 -2.55 -5.94
CA VAL A 134 6.06 -2.58 -5.13
C VAL A 134 6.20 -3.65 -4.05
N HIS A 135 6.41 -3.22 -2.81
CA HIS A 135 6.51 -4.12 -1.66
C HIS A 135 5.14 -4.39 -1.02
N GLU A 136 4.98 -5.55 -0.36
CA GLU A 136 3.71 -5.97 0.27
C GLU A 136 3.21 -4.98 1.34
N SER A 137 4.13 -4.32 2.05
CA SER A 137 3.82 -3.38 3.12
C SER A 137 3.34 -2.01 2.62
N MET A 138 3.52 -1.71 1.33
CA MET A 138 3.04 -0.47 0.71
C MET A 138 1.54 -0.52 0.45
N GLN A 139 0.90 0.65 0.29
CA GLN A 139 -0.46 0.73 -0.25
C GLN A 139 -0.39 1.48 -1.58
N VAL A 140 -0.21 0.72 -2.67
CA VAL A 140 -0.05 1.20 -4.04
C VAL A 140 -1.27 0.86 -4.87
N LEU A 141 -1.92 1.88 -5.40
CA LEU A 141 -3.03 1.77 -6.34
C LEU A 141 -2.58 2.26 -7.72
N LEU A 142 -2.83 1.48 -8.76
CA LEU A 142 -2.63 1.88 -10.15
C LEU A 142 -3.97 2.07 -10.83
N VAL A 143 -4.13 3.22 -11.47
CA VAL A 143 -5.28 3.51 -12.33
C VAL A 143 -4.81 3.36 -13.77
N SER A 144 -5.22 2.30 -14.43
CA SER A 144 -4.99 2.15 -15.87
C SER A 144 -6.24 2.49 -16.65
N ASN A 145 -6.08 2.86 -17.90
CA ASN A 145 -7.16 3.13 -18.82
C ASN A 145 -6.98 2.23 -20.06
N PRO A 146 -7.51 1.01 -20.11
CA PRO A 146 -7.38 0.15 -21.30
C PRO A 146 -8.24 0.60 -22.49
N ARG A 147 -9.31 1.36 -22.26
CA ARG A 147 -10.29 1.78 -23.27
C ARG A 147 -10.94 3.07 -22.82
N ASN A 148 -11.30 3.92 -23.77
CA ASN A 148 -11.96 5.19 -23.45
C ASN A 148 -13.13 5.00 -22.48
N ASP A 149 -13.16 5.85 -21.45
CA ASP A 149 -14.18 5.88 -20.39
C ASP A 149 -14.27 4.62 -19.52
N VAL A 150 -13.23 3.79 -19.52
CA VAL A 150 -13.10 2.62 -18.64
C VAL A 150 -11.77 2.66 -17.90
N PHE A 151 -11.82 2.93 -16.60
CA PHE A 151 -10.62 2.93 -15.75
C PHE A 151 -10.59 1.68 -14.88
N ARG A 152 -9.45 1.00 -14.84
CA ARG A 152 -9.22 -0.20 -14.03
C ARG A 152 -8.30 0.12 -12.87
N LEU A 153 -8.68 -0.34 -11.68
CA LEU A 153 -7.92 -0.16 -10.46
C LEU A 153 -7.17 -1.44 -10.11
N TYR A 154 -5.85 -1.37 -10.11
CA TYR A 154 -5.00 -2.46 -9.63
C TYR A 154 -4.40 -2.08 -8.29
N TYR A 155 -4.38 -3.01 -7.36
CA TYR A 155 -3.91 -2.76 -6.01
C TYR A 155 -2.91 -3.83 -5.60
N ASN A 156 -1.86 -3.42 -4.90
CA ASN A 156 -0.88 -4.33 -4.30
C ASN A 156 -1.46 -4.95 -3.02
N GLN A 157 -2.59 -5.63 -3.19
CA GLN A 157 -3.26 -6.29 -2.09
C GLN A 157 -2.26 -7.23 -1.40
N ALA A 158 -2.23 -7.21 -0.07
CA ALA A 158 -1.47 -8.16 0.73
C ALA A 158 -2.03 -9.56 0.47
N THR A 159 -1.57 -10.19 -0.60
CA THR A 159 -1.91 -11.56 -0.95
C THR A 159 -0.82 -12.45 -0.40
N SER A 160 -1.24 -13.60 0.08
CA SER A 160 -0.39 -14.48 0.85
C SER A 160 0.56 -15.36 0.00
N TYR A 161 0.40 -15.32 -1.33
CA TYR A 161 1.00 -16.27 -2.26
C TYR A 161 1.65 -15.61 -3.49
N LYS A 162 1.51 -14.29 -3.64
CA LYS A 162 2.11 -13.54 -4.75
C LYS A 162 2.82 -12.30 -4.21
N GLU A 163 4.14 -12.33 -4.29
CA GLU A 163 4.98 -11.15 -4.10
C GLU A 163 4.88 -10.25 -5.35
N HIS A 164 5.07 -8.95 -5.17
CA HIS A 164 5.12 -7.97 -6.26
C HIS A 164 3.92 -8.03 -7.23
N ASN A 165 2.74 -8.39 -6.73
CA ASN A 165 1.57 -8.57 -7.58
C ASN A 165 0.55 -7.44 -7.43
N LEU A 166 0.09 -6.95 -8.57
CA LEU A 166 -0.96 -5.94 -8.68
C LEU A 166 -2.22 -6.62 -9.22
N GLY A 167 -3.17 -6.89 -8.32
CA GLY A 167 -4.45 -7.50 -8.68
C GLY A 167 -5.46 -6.45 -9.11
N LEU A 168 -6.25 -6.73 -10.15
CA LEU A 168 -7.42 -5.93 -10.48
C LEU A 168 -8.45 -6.07 -9.36
N ILE A 169 -8.77 -4.96 -8.69
CA ILE A 169 -9.70 -4.96 -7.56
C ILE A 169 -11.04 -4.30 -7.87
N ASN A 170 -11.05 -3.35 -8.81
CA ASN A 170 -12.21 -2.54 -9.11
C ASN A 170 -12.07 -1.92 -10.51
N TRP A 171 -13.15 -1.37 -11.02
CA TRP A 171 -13.16 -0.63 -12.27
C TRP A 171 -14.25 0.44 -12.24
N TRP A 172 -14.04 1.49 -13.02
CA TRP A 172 -14.96 2.59 -13.19
C TRP A 172 -15.34 2.69 -14.67
N ASN A 173 -16.61 3.00 -14.94
CA ASN A 173 -17.06 3.37 -16.27
C ASN A 173 -17.94 4.64 -16.20
N GLN A 174 -18.07 5.35 -17.33
CA GLN A 174 -18.85 6.59 -17.37
C GLN A 174 -20.35 6.38 -17.06
N ASN A 175 -20.91 5.24 -17.45
CA ASN A 175 -22.35 4.99 -17.32
C ASN A 175 -22.78 4.61 -15.89
N ASN A 176 -21.98 3.79 -15.19
CA ASN A 176 -22.34 3.22 -13.90
C ASN A 176 -21.48 3.76 -12.76
N GLY A 177 -20.44 4.55 -13.06
CA GLY A 177 -19.48 5.02 -12.08
C GLY A 177 -18.56 3.89 -11.60
N LEU A 178 -18.19 3.94 -10.32
CA LEU A 178 -17.34 2.92 -9.70
C LEU A 178 -18.14 1.63 -9.46
N PHE A 179 -17.63 0.49 -9.92
CA PHE A 179 -18.36 -0.78 -9.88
C PHE A 179 -18.63 -1.28 -8.46
N THR A 180 -17.66 -1.15 -7.55
CA THR A 180 -17.85 -1.48 -6.13
C THR A 180 -17.49 -0.30 -5.22
N HIS A 181 -18.34 -0.09 -4.22
CA HIS A 181 -18.08 0.81 -3.10
C HIS A 181 -18.00 -0.01 -1.79
N PRO A 182 -17.00 0.23 -0.93
CA PRO A 182 -15.88 1.18 -1.04
C PRO A 182 -14.86 0.79 -2.14
N THR A 183 -13.98 1.73 -2.51
CA THR A 183 -13.02 1.58 -3.62
C THR A 183 -12.14 0.35 -3.47
N LEU A 184 -11.73 0.03 -2.23
CA LEU A 184 -10.95 -1.15 -1.90
C LEU A 184 -11.85 -2.27 -1.35
N PRO A 185 -11.49 -3.55 -1.59
CA PRO A 185 -12.17 -4.66 -0.95
C PRO A 185 -12.07 -4.59 0.58
N SER A 186 -13.10 -5.05 1.26
CA SER A 186 -13.10 -5.07 2.73
C SER A 186 -11.96 -5.94 3.27
N LYS A 187 -11.32 -5.51 4.38
CA LYS A 187 -10.26 -6.29 5.05
C LYS A 187 -10.70 -7.72 5.37
N LYS A 188 -11.99 -7.92 5.68
CA LYS A 188 -12.58 -9.25 5.93
C LYS A 188 -12.52 -10.15 4.69
N SER A 189 -12.74 -9.60 3.50
CA SER A 189 -12.61 -10.34 2.24
C SER A 189 -11.16 -10.62 1.90
N VAL A 190 -10.28 -9.64 2.11
CA VAL A 190 -8.84 -9.75 1.81
C VAL A 190 -8.17 -10.82 2.67
N TYR A 191 -8.38 -10.78 3.98
CA TYR A 191 -7.72 -11.67 4.95
C TYR A 191 -8.58 -12.90 5.29
N ARG A 192 -9.48 -13.30 4.38
CA ARG A 192 -10.31 -14.49 4.58
C ARG A 192 -9.49 -15.78 4.46
N ASP A 193 -8.46 -15.78 3.62
CA ASP A 193 -7.66 -16.94 3.28
C ASP A 193 -6.21 -16.52 2.97
N PHE A 194 -5.25 -17.16 3.62
CA PHE A 194 -3.81 -16.94 3.43
C PHE A 194 -3.18 -18.04 2.56
N HIS A 195 -3.97 -18.87 1.87
CA HIS A 195 -3.54 -19.80 0.84
C HIS A 195 -2.30 -20.64 1.21
N GLY A 196 -2.19 -21.02 2.48
CA GLY A 196 -1.09 -21.82 3.01
C GLY A 196 0.23 -21.08 3.26
N ARG A 197 0.26 -19.74 3.26
CA ARG A 197 1.48 -18.94 3.54
C ARG A 197 2.16 -19.38 4.83
N THR A 198 3.49 -19.45 4.81
CA THR A 198 4.26 -19.76 6.01
C THR A 198 4.53 -18.49 6.82
N VAL A 199 3.93 -18.39 8.01
CA VAL A 199 4.15 -17.32 8.97
C VAL A 199 5.28 -17.75 9.92
N LYS A 200 6.34 -16.95 9.94
CA LYS A 200 7.49 -17.13 10.83
C LYS A 200 7.15 -16.55 12.21
N VAL A 201 7.20 -17.38 13.24
CA VAL A 201 6.84 -17.00 14.61
C VAL A 201 8.03 -17.26 15.54
N PRO A 202 8.77 -16.22 15.97
CA PRO A 202 9.76 -16.39 17.02
C PRO A 202 9.05 -16.82 18.31
N VAL A 203 9.55 -17.86 18.97
CA VAL A 203 8.88 -18.44 20.15
C VAL A 203 9.85 -18.59 21.31
N LEU A 204 9.35 -18.30 22.51
CA LEU A 204 10.09 -18.46 23.76
C LEU A 204 9.43 -19.51 24.63
N HIS A 205 10.24 -20.20 25.43
CA HIS A 205 9.70 -21.02 26.51
C HIS A 205 9.22 -20.11 27.64
N LYS A 206 7.91 -19.89 27.73
CA LYS A 206 7.31 -19.03 28.75
C LYS A 206 5.98 -19.62 29.20
N PRO A 207 5.95 -20.66 30.05
CA PRO A 207 4.70 -21.21 30.58
C PRO A 207 3.83 -20.13 31.26
N PRO A 208 2.49 -20.13 31.10
CA PRO A 208 1.66 -21.07 30.33
C PRO A 208 1.50 -20.70 28.83
N TRP A 209 2.17 -19.62 28.43
CA TRP A 209 2.46 -19.12 27.08
C TRP A 209 2.59 -20.16 25.99
N ASN A 210 3.82 -20.64 25.95
CA ASN A 210 4.34 -21.61 25.02
C ASN A 210 5.26 -22.53 25.81
N PHE A 211 5.02 -23.83 25.66
CA PHE A 211 5.90 -24.87 26.15
C PHE A 211 6.80 -25.27 24.99
N VAL A 212 8.12 -25.18 25.21
CA VAL A 212 9.14 -25.42 24.18
C VAL A 212 10.14 -26.40 24.76
N LYS A 213 10.42 -27.46 24.02
CA LYS A 213 11.45 -28.44 24.35
C LYS A 213 12.64 -28.22 23.43
N TYR A 214 13.80 -27.94 24.03
CA TYR A 214 15.06 -27.82 23.30
C TYR A 214 15.78 -29.17 23.33
N TYR A 215 16.27 -29.59 22.17
CA TYR A 215 17.11 -30.76 22.02
C TYR A 215 18.51 -30.26 21.69
N ASN A 216 19.43 -30.46 22.62
CA ASN A 216 20.83 -30.11 22.41
C ASN A 216 21.54 -31.36 21.85
N SER A 217 21.94 -31.30 20.58
CA SER A 217 22.86 -32.28 20.00
C SER A 217 24.17 -31.58 19.69
N SER A 218 25.28 -32.29 19.80
CA SER A 218 26.66 -31.78 19.71
C SER A 218 26.98 -30.97 18.44
N THR A 219 26.12 -31.03 17.43
CA THR A 219 26.28 -30.39 16.11
C THR A 219 25.09 -29.52 15.68
N SER A 220 23.95 -29.56 16.38
CA SER A 220 22.77 -28.74 16.04
C SER A 220 21.80 -28.60 17.22
N SER A 221 21.47 -27.37 17.62
CA SER A 221 20.36 -27.09 18.52
C SER A 221 19.05 -27.16 17.73
N SER A 222 18.18 -28.10 18.07
CA SER A 222 16.81 -28.16 17.53
C SER A 222 15.81 -27.90 18.65
N PHE A 223 14.61 -27.46 18.30
CA PHE A 223 13.58 -27.19 19.30
C PHE A 223 12.21 -27.59 18.75
N LYS A 224 11.28 -27.85 19.68
CA LYS A 224 9.89 -28.16 19.35
C LYS A 224 8.95 -27.45 20.31
N VAL A 225 7.96 -26.76 19.77
CA VAL A 225 6.82 -26.27 20.55
C VAL A 225 5.93 -27.47 20.86
N ILE A 226 5.74 -27.75 22.14
CA ILE A 226 4.98 -28.92 22.62
C ILE A 226 3.57 -28.55 23.09
N GLY A 227 3.29 -27.26 23.26
CA GLY A 227 1.97 -26.80 23.67
C GLY A 227 1.97 -25.35 24.13
N GLY A 228 0.89 -24.95 24.80
CA GLY A 228 0.73 -23.63 25.39
C GLY A 228 -0.52 -22.94 24.88
N ARG A 229 -0.97 -21.94 25.62
CA ARG A 229 -2.18 -21.19 25.26
C ARG A 229 -2.00 -20.49 23.91
N ASP A 230 -0.88 -19.82 23.71
CA ASP A 230 -0.64 -19.01 22.52
C ASP A 230 -0.39 -19.90 21.29
N HIS A 231 0.33 -21.02 21.46
CA HIS A 231 0.41 -22.07 20.45
C HIS A 231 -0.97 -22.56 20.01
N ARG A 232 -1.87 -22.87 20.96
CA ARG A 232 -3.21 -23.36 20.65
C ARG A 232 -4.05 -22.31 19.92
N ILE A 233 -3.98 -21.04 20.34
CA ILE A 233 -4.65 -19.93 19.66
C ILE A 233 -4.12 -19.79 18.23
N LEU A 234 -2.80 -19.82 18.04
CA LEU A 234 -2.17 -19.75 16.73
C LEU A 234 -2.62 -20.90 15.82
N GLU A 235 -2.70 -22.14 16.33
CA GLU A 235 -3.23 -23.27 15.56
C GLU A 235 -4.69 -23.07 15.13
N LEU A 236 -5.54 -22.52 16.00
CA LEU A 236 -6.95 -22.27 15.67
C LEU A 236 -7.07 -21.18 14.60
N ILE A 237 -6.28 -20.11 14.73
CA ILE A 237 -6.25 -19.03 13.75
C ILE A 237 -5.67 -19.53 12.42
N SER A 238 -4.62 -20.35 12.44
CA SER A 238 -3.98 -20.88 11.22
C SER A 238 -4.90 -21.79 10.42
N ARG A 239 -5.75 -22.58 11.10
CA ARG A 239 -6.80 -23.37 10.46
C ARG A 239 -7.91 -22.50 9.89
N LYS A 240 -8.35 -21.48 10.64
CA LYS A 240 -9.43 -20.59 10.22
C LYS A 240 -9.04 -19.72 9.02
N LEU A 241 -7.80 -19.25 8.99
CA LEU A 241 -7.29 -18.33 7.99
C LEU A 241 -6.39 -19.02 6.95
N ASN A 242 -6.22 -20.35 7.04
CA ASN A 242 -5.43 -21.17 6.12
C ASN A 242 -3.99 -20.65 5.90
N PHE A 243 -3.19 -20.61 6.96
CA PHE A 243 -1.74 -20.40 6.88
C PHE A 243 -0.97 -21.49 7.64
N ARG A 244 0.33 -21.58 7.39
CA ARG A 244 1.24 -22.52 8.05
C ARG A 244 2.10 -21.78 9.07
N ILE A 245 2.38 -22.41 10.20
CA ILE A 245 3.23 -21.82 11.25
C ILE A 245 4.62 -22.43 11.13
N HIS A 246 5.63 -21.58 11.06
CA HIS A 246 7.03 -21.98 11.19
C HIS A 246 7.62 -21.28 12.41
N TYR A 247 7.82 -22.03 13.48
CA TYR A 247 8.44 -21.49 14.69
C TYR A 247 9.93 -21.24 14.45
N ILE A 248 10.43 -20.14 14.99
CA ILE A 248 11.86 -19.77 14.97
C ILE A 248 12.37 -19.70 16.41
N ASP A 249 13.55 -20.26 16.65
CA ASP A 249 14.27 -20.10 17.92
C ASP A 249 15.04 -18.78 17.86
N PRO A 250 14.66 -17.76 18.63
CA PRO A 250 15.40 -16.50 18.67
C PRO A 250 16.80 -16.76 19.27
N LEU A 251 17.84 -16.20 18.64
CA LEU A 251 19.25 -16.46 18.97
C LEU A 251 19.56 -16.36 20.48
N GLN A 252 19.00 -15.35 21.15
CA GLN A 252 19.26 -15.07 22.56
C GLN A 252 18.22 -15.69 23.51
N ARG A 253 17.10 -16.24 22.99
CA ARG A 253 16.00 -16.78 23.80
C ARG A 253 15.48 -15.85 24.89
N ILE A 254 15.56 -14.55 24.65
CA ILE A 254 15.00 -13.49 25.50
C ILE A 254 13.91 -12.73 24.76
N GLN A 255 13.03 -12.07 25.50
CA GLN A 255 11.98 -11.25 24.93
C GLN A 255 12.54 -10.13 24.05
N GLY A 256 13.58 -9.46 24.53
CA GLY A 256 14.21 -8.37 23.81
C GLY A 256 14.18 -7.06 24.62
N SER A 257 15.21 -6.26 24.45
CA SER A 257 15.38 -4.92 24.98
C SER A 257 16.06 -4.06 23.92
N SER A 258 15.92 -2.73 24.05
CA SER A 258 16.71 -1.80 23.24
C SER A 258 18.19 -2.01 23.56
N ILE A 259 19.02 -2.23 22.54
CA ILE A 259 20.47 -2.43 22.71
C ILE A 259 21.19 -1.08 22.76
N LEU A 260 20.68 -0.10 22.01
CA LEU A 260 21.31 1.19 21.75
C LEU A 260 20.25 2.30 21.67
N GLU A 261 20.67 3.56 21.79
CA GLU A 261 19.81 4.74 21.56
C GLU A 261 19.38 4.90 20.08
N ASN A 262 19.93 4.09 19.17
CA ASN A 262 19.58 4.09 17.75
C ASN A 262 18.27 3.36 17.41
N GLY A 263 17.54 2.84 18.41
CA GLY A 263 16.27 2.15 18.23
C GLY A 263 16.36 0.69 17.79
N THR A 264 17.56 0.07 17.86
CA THR A 264 17.71 -1.38 17.60
C THR A 264 17.34 -2.23 18.81
N PHE A 265 16.63 -3.33 18.58
CA PHE A 265 16.18 -4.28 19.60
C PHE A 265 16.95 -5.60 19.48
N ASN A 266 17.08 -6.33 20.58
CA ASN A 266 17.55 -7.72 20.59
C ASN A 266 16.39 -8.71 20.86
N GLY A 267 16.72 -9.99 21.00
CA GLY A 267 15.77 -11.03 21.39
C GLY A 267 14.71 -11.33 20.31
N VAL A 268 13.46 -11.46 20.74
CA VAL A 268 12.30 -11.70 19.86
C VAL A 268 11.83 -10.41 19.17
N LEU A 269 12.13 -9.24 19.73
CA LEU A 269 11.68 -7.95 19.22
C LEU A 269 12.51 -7.39 18.08
N GLY A 270 13.79 -7.77 17.98
CA GLY A 270 14.72 -7.38 16.91
C GLY A 270 14.71 -8.37 15.76
#